data_AF-A0A378BKX5-F1
#
_entry.id   AF-A0A378BKX5-F1
#
_cell.length_a   1.000
_cell.length_b   1.000
_cell.length_c   1.000
_cell.angle_alpha   90.00
_cell.angle_beta   90.00
_cell.angle_gamma   90.00
#
_symmetry.space_group_name_H-M   'P 1'
#
loop_
_entity.id
_entity.type
_entity.pdbx_description
1 polymer ?
#
loop_
_entity_poly.entity_id
_entity_poly.type
_entity_poly.pdbx_seq_one_letter_code
_entity_poly.pdbx_strand_id
1 'polypeptide(L)' 'MAAGGPANLLVTVANPDIDTAQRLFKYPGIGLLVVTGGEAVVEAARKHTNKRLIAAGGWQPAGGGG' A
#
# COMPACT_ATOMS: atom_id res chain seq x y z
N MET A 1 26.04 7.00 16.56
CA MET A 1 26.25 5.95 15.54
C MET A 1 24.91 5.35 15.18
N ALA A 2 24.66 5.05 13.90
CA ALA A 2 23.46 4.32 13.49
C ALA A 2 23.49 2.89 14.07
N ALA A 3 22.33 2.25 14.24
CA ALA A 3 22.18 0.93 14.88
C ALA A 3 22.81 -0.27 14.11
N GLY A 4 23.69 -0.03 13.12
CA GLY A 4 24.43 -1.07 12.41
C GLY A 4 23.63 -1.92 11.40
N GLY A 5 22.42 -1.48 11.02
CA GLY A 5 21.57 -2.21 10.07
C GLY A 5 22.10 -2.19 8.62
N PRO A 6 21.71 -3.17 7.77
CA PRO A 6 22.06 -3.18 6.35
C PRO A 6 21.55 -1.94 5.61
N ALA A 7 22.25 -1.55 4.56
CA ALA A 7 21.76 -0.52 3.64
C ALA A 7 20.42 -0.93 3.01
N ASN A 8 19.56 0.06 2.74
CA ASN A 8 18.25 -0.13 2.11
C ASN A 8 17.24 -0.99 2.88
N LEU A 9 17.44 -1.18 4.20
CA LEU A 9 16.46 -1.86 5.05
C LEU A 9 15.07 -1.18 5.01
N LEU A 10 15.06 0.15 4.87
CA LEU A 10 13.86 0.96 4.67
C LEU A 10 14.13 1.93 3.53
N VAL A 11 13.28 1.90 2.53
CA VAL A 11 13.35 2.77 1.35
C VAL A 11 11.96 3.27 0.99
N THR A 12 11.91 4.36 0.23
CA THR A 12 10.68 4.88 -0.35
C THR A 12 10.89 5.19 -1.83
N VAL A 13 9.80 5.23 -2.58
CA VAL A 13 9.80 5.72 -3.94
C VAL A 13 10.02 7.23 -3.90
N ALA A 14 11.05 7.73 -4.59
CA ALA A 14 11.37 9.15 -4.61
C ALA A 14 10.27 10.01 -5.28
N ASN A 15 9.69 9.49 -6.37
CA ASN A 15 8.62 10.14 -7.13
C ASN A 15 7.43 9.17 -7.23
N PRO A 16 6.47 9.22 -6.28
CA PRO A 16 5.36 8.29 -6.26
C PRO A 16 4.34 8.61 -7.37
N ASP A 17 3.91 7.57 -8.08
CA ASP A 17 2.85 7.62 -9.08
C ASP A 17 2.02 6.32 -9.09
N ILE A 18 0.93 6.32 -9.87
CA ILE A 18 -0.01 5.18 -9.96
C ILE A 18 0.70 3.95 -10.54
N ASP A 19 1.54 4.13 -11.55
CA ASP A 19 2.25 3.02 -12.20
C ASP A 19 3.20 2.33 -11.23
N THR A 20 3.93 3.09 -10.42
CA THR A 20 4.83 2.58 -9.40
C THR A 20 4.06 1.86 -8.30
N ALA A 21 2.91 2.39 -7.86
CA ALA A 21 2.03 1.69 -6.91
C ALA A 21 1.55 0.33 -7.47
N GLN A 22 1.10 0.30 -8.73
CA GLN A 22 0.68 -0.95 -9.38
C GLN A 22 1.83 -1.95 -9.53
N ARG A 23 3.04 -1.48 -9.83
CA ARG A 23 4.26 -2.32 -9.85
C ARG A 23 4.53 -2.92 -8.46
N LEU A 24 4.43 -2.12 -7.40
CA LEU A 24 4.60 -2.60 -6.03
C LEU A 24 3.53 -3.63 -5.64
N PHE A 25 2.28 -3.45 -6.05
CA PHE A 25 1.22 -4.43 -5.76
C PHE A 25 1.47 -5.81 -6.37
N LYS A 26 2.14 -5.85 -7.53
CA LYS A 26 2.38 -7.07 -8.33
C LYS A 26 3.78 -7.66 -8.11
N TYR A 27 4.76 -6.88 -7.65
CA TYR A 27 6.16 -7.31 -7.62
C TYR A 27 6.36 -8.56 -6.77
N PRO A 28 6.90 -9.67 -7.32
CA PRO A 28 6.93 -10.96 -6.64
C PRO A 28 7.74 -10.96 -5.33
N GLY A 29 8.74 -10.09 -5.18
CA GLY A 29 9.58 -10.02 -3.97
C GLY A 29 8.89 -9.42 -2.74
N ILE A 30 7.68 -8.87 -2.86
CA ILE A 30 6.92 -8.37 -1.70
C ILE A 30 6.03 -9.50 -1.15
N GLY A 31 6.23 -9.86 0.12
CA GLY A 31 5.42 -10.87 0.81
C GLY A 31 4.17 -10.32 1.52
N LEU A 32 4.20 -9.04 1.89
CA LEU A 32 3.12 -8.35 2.61
C LEU A 32 2.96 -6.93 2.08
N LEU A 33 1.72 -6.56 1.78
CA LEU A 33 1.34 -5.17 1.50
C LEU A 33 0.59 -4.61 2.70
N VAL A 34 0.96 -3.41 3.10
CA VAL A 34 0.20 -2.59 4.05
C VAL A 34 -0.31 -1.39 3.27
N VAL A 35 -1.62 -1.28 3.10
CA VAL A 35 -2.24 -0.27 2.26
C VAL A 35 -3.19 0.57 3.09
N THR A 36 -2.92 1.86 3.16
CA THR A 36 -3.72 2.82 3.92
C THR A 36 -4.09 3.98 3.00
N GLY A 37 -5.36 4.33 2.91
CA GLY A 37 -5.84 5.38 2.02
C GLY A 37 -7.34 5.29 1.77
N GLY A 38 -7.84 6.05 0.80
CA GLY A 38 -9.25 5.95 0.40
C GLY A 38 -9.59 4.55 -0.15
N GLU A 39 -10.88 4.22 -0.13
CA GLU A 39 -11.41 2.92 -0.58
C GLU A 39 -10.89 2.55 -1.98
N ALA A 40 -10.79 3.52 -2.90
CA ALA A 40 -10.28 3.31 -4.25
C ALA A 40 -8.84 2.74 -4.28
N VAL A 41 -7.97 3.14 -3.35
CA VAL A 41 -6.58 2.66 -3.28
C VAL A 41 -6.53 1.25 -2.72
N VAL A 42 -7.32 0.99 -1.67
CA VAL A 42 -7.46 -0.34 -1.07
C VAL A 42 -8.00 -1.33 -2.10
N GLU A 43 -9.04 -0.96 -2.82
CA GLU A 43 -9.63 -1.76 -3.89
C GLU A 43 -8.65 -1.99 -5.05
N ALA A 44 -7.88 -0.98 -5.46
CA ALA A 44 -6.83 -1.16 -6.47
C ALA A 44 -5.77 -2.18 -6.02
N ALA A 45 -5.35 -2.13 -4.76
CA ALA A 45 -4.41 -3.12 -4.22
C ALA A 45 -5.01 -4.52 -4.22
N ARG A 46 -6.25 -4.68 -3.72
CA ARG A 46 -6.98 -5.97 -3.70
C ARG A 46 -7.13 -6.58 -5.09
N LYS A 47 -7.46 -5.77 -6.10
CA LYS A 47 -7.63 -6.21 -7.49
C LYS A 47 -6.35 -6.69 -8.16
N HIS A 48 -5.19 -6.19 -7.72
CA HIS A 48 -3.92 -6.41 -8.40
C HIS A 48 -2.95 -7.31 -7.64
N THR A 49 -3.31 -7.79 -6.44
CA THR A 49 -2.41 -8.57 -5.60
C THR A 49 -3.07 -9.83 -5.06
N ASN A 50 -2.32 -10.93 -5.07
CA ASN A 50 -2.65 -12.15 -4.32
C ASN A 50 -1.80 -12.27 -3.05
N LYS A 51 -1.15 -11.17 -2.64
CA LYS A 51 -0.28 -11.11 -1.46
C LYS A 51 -1.10 -11.01 -0.19
N ARG A 52 -0.46 -11.30 0.95
CA ARG A 52 -1.01 -10.89 2.24
C ARG A 52 -1.18 -9.38 2.23
N LEU A 53 -2.36 -8.92 2.61
CA LEU A 53 -2.74 -7.52 2.58
C LEU A 53 -3.36 -7.12 3.91
N ILE A 54 -2.78 -6.11 4.56
CA ILE A 54 -3.40 -5.39 5.67
C ILE A 54 -3.87 -4.06 5.09
N ALA A 55 -5.18 -3.82 5.11
CA ALA A 55 -5.77 -2.64 4.53
C ALA A 55 -6.54 -1.82 5.56
N ALA A 56 -6.35 -0.51 5.55
CA ALA A 56 -7.19 0.45 6.26
C ALA A 56 -7.74 1.47 5.25
N GLY A 57 -9.03 1.33 4.93
CA GLY A 57 -9.77 2.28 4.12
C GLY A 57 -10.20 3.51 4.92
N GLY A 58 -10.38 4.64 4.24
CA GLY A 58 -11.01 5.82 4.83
C GLY A 58 -12.44 5.50 5.27
N TRP A 59 -12.77 5.80 6.52
CA TRP A 59 -14.13 5.66 7.04
C TRP A 59 -15.02 6.77 6.47
N GLN A 60 -15.94 6.42 5.58
CA GLN A 60 -17.07 7.27 5.24
C GLN A 60 -18.22 6.90 6.19
N PRO A 61 -18.75 7.82 7.03
CA PRO A 61 -20.00 7.57 7.72
C PRO A 61 -21.10 7.31 6.69
N ALA A 62 -21.96 6.32 6.94
CA ALA A 62 -23.25 6.27 6.26
C ALA A 62 -24.01 7.56 6.63
N GLY A 63 -24.00 8.54 5.73
CA GLY A 63 -24.85 9.72 5.85
C GLY A 63 -26.31 9.25 5.91
N GLY A 64 -27.00 9.64 6.97
CA GLY A 64 -28.45 9.47 7.07
C GLY A 64 -29.21 10.43 6.15
N GLY A 65 -30.45 10.07 5.85
CA GLY A 65 -31.54 10.98 5.50
C GLY A 65 -31.45 11.67 4.13
N GLY A 66 -32.20 11.14 3.17
CA GLY A 66 -32.50 11.76 1.87
C GLY A 66 -33.19 10.75 0.96
#